data_AF-A0A7J9N7X6-F1
#
_entry.id   AF-A0A7J9N7X6-F1
#
_cell.length_a   1.000
_cell.length_b   1.000
_cell.length_c   1.000
_cell.angle_alpha   90.00
_cell.angle_beta   90.00
_cell.angle_gamma   90.00
#
_symmetry.space_group_name_H-M   'P 1'
#
loop_
_entity.id
_entity.type
_entity.pdbx_description
1 polymer ?
#
loop_
_entity_poly.entity_id
_entity_poly.type
_entity_poly.pdbx_seq_one_letter_code
_entity_poly.pdbx_strand_id
1 'polypeptide(L)'
;EDVRPIEEHLQVIPSELEIIKQDFEKRSSELGKKTEQLEEEKMRLGLDVDIHNLEAEKLRKGKNKAEKDLNSLKVYYKKLCLSIRTADLGKTLEQWRQEIKEEKTRADQ
;
A
#
# COMPACT_ATOMS: atom_id res chain seq x y z
N GLU A 1 -18.24 -81.45 -7.24
CA GLU A 1 -17.38 -80.64 -8.13
C GLU A 1 -17.87 -79.21 -8.07
N ASP A 2 -17.13 -78.38 -7.34
CA ASP A 2 -17.43 -76.97 -7.11
C ASP A 2 -16.72 -76.17 -8.22
N VAL A 3 -17.39 -76.01 -9.35
CA VAL A 3 -16.86 -75.26 -10.51
C VAL A 3 -17.14 -73.79 -10.25
N ARG A 4 -16.27 -73.14 -9.47
CA ARG A 4 -16.27 -71.68 -9.35
C ARG A 4 -15.92 -71.07 -10.72
N PRO A 5 -16.62 -70.03 -11.20
CA PRO A 5 -16.38 -69.47 -12.51
C PRO A 5 -14.97 -68.87 -12.58
N ILE A 6 -14.21 -69.21 -13.62
CA ILE A 6 -12.87 -68.67 -13.90
C ILE A 6 -12.83 -67.13 -13.89
N GLU A 7 -13.97 -66.49 -14.15
CA GLU A 7 -14.17 -65.04 -14.06
C GLU A 7 -13.84 -64.44 -12.69
N GLU A 8 -14.04 -65.16 -11.59
CA GLU A 8 -13.68 -64.68 -10.24
C GLU A 8 -12.17 -64.69 -9.96
N HIS A 9 -11.34 -65.28 -10.85
CA HIS A 9 -9.89 -65.43 -10.66
C HIS A 9 -9.03 -64.56 -11.59
N LEU A 10 -9.63 -63.87 -12.57
CA LEU A 10 -8.90 -62.99 -13.47
C LEU A 10 -8.89 -61.57 -12.90
N GLN A 11 -7.81 -61.24 -12.21
CA GLN A 11 -7.50 -59.85 -11.85
C GLN A 11 -7.35 -59.06 -13.16
N VAL A 12 -8.33 -58.21 -13.48
CA VAL A 12 -8.33 -57.41 -14.71
C VAL A 12 -7.19 -56.40 -14.61
N ILE A 13 -6.09 -56.67 -15.32
CA ILE A 13 -4.95 -55.78 -15.41
C ILE A 13 -5.31 -54.66 -16.40
N PRO A 14 -5.29 -53.38 -15.97
CA PRO A 14 -5.54 -52.27 -16.88
C PRO A 14 -4.52 -52.24 -18.01
N SER A 15 -4.97 -51.87 -19.21
CA SER A 15 -4.06 -51.70 -20.34
C SER A 15 -3.14 -50.48 -20.14
N GLU A 16 -1.97 -50.48 -20.78
CA GLU A 16 -1.04 -49.34 -20.71
C GLU A 16 -1.69 -48.02 -21.16
N LEU A 17 -2.58 -48.08 -22.17
CA LEU A 17 -3.32 -46.90 -22.63
C LEU A 17 -4.32 -46.38 -21.59
N GLU A 18 -4.95 -47.27 -20.83
CA GLU A 18 -5.89 -46.90 -19.78
C GLU A 18 -5.17 -46.23 -18.60
N ILE A 19 -3.99 -46.71 -18.23
CA ILE A 19 -3.12 -46.09 -17.22
C ILE A 19 -2.68 -44.69 -17.68
N ILE A 20 -2.19 -44.55 -18.92
CA ILE A 20 -1.76 -43.26 -19.47
C ILE A 20 -2.91 -42.26 -19.51
N LYS A 21 -4.12 -42.71 -19.87
CA LYS A 21 -5.31 -41.87 -19.91
C LYS A 21 -5.68 -41.34 -18.52
N GLN A 22 -5.71 -42.21 -17.50
CA GLN A 22 -6.00 -41.79 -16.12
C GLN A 22 -4.96 -40.78 -15.60
N ASP A 23 -3.67 -41.02 -15.87
CA ASP A 23 -2.60 -40.09 -15.49
C ASP A 23 -2.74 -38.73 -16.17
N PHE A 24 -3.12 -38.71 -17.44
CA PHE A 24 -3.37 -37.47 -18.18
C PHE A 24 -4.58 -36.71 -17.63
N GLU A 25 -5.68 -37.39 -17.33
CA GLU A 25 -6.87 -36.78 -16.74
C GLU A 25 -6.56 -36.19 -15.35
N LYS A 26 -5.80 -36.92 -14.53
CA LYS A 26 -5.34 -36.45 -13.21
C LYS A 26 -4.50 -35.18 -13.33
N ARG A 27 -3.48 -35.18 -14.20
CA ARG A 27 -2.61 -34.01 -14.41
C ARG A 27 -3.39 -32.82 -14.96
N SER A 28 -4.33 -33.06 -15.88
CA SER A 28 -5.18 -32.00 -16.43
C SER A 28 -6.07 -31.37 -15.36
N SER A 29 -6.64 -32.16 -14.46
CA SER A 29 -7.42 -31.66 -13.32
C SER A 29 -6.57 -30.83 -12.35
N GLU A 30 -5.36 -31.30 -12.03
CA GLU A 30 -4.42 -30.57 -11.17
C GLU A 30 -4.01 -29.22 -11.79
N LEU A 31 -3.73 -29.20 -13.10
CA LEU A 31 -3.43 -27.97 -13.83
C LEU A 31 -4.62 -26.99 -13.85
N GLY A 32 -5.84 -27.51 -14.02
CA GLY A 32 -7.06 -26.70 -13.96
C GLY A 32 -7.20 -25.99 -12.61
N LYS A 33 -7.07 -26.74 -11.50
CA LYS A 33 -7.12 -26.16 -10.13
C LYS A 33 -6.03 -25.12 -9.89
N LYS A 34 -4.81 -25.37 -10.39
CA LYS A 34 -3.70 -24.42 -10.25
C LYS A 34 -3.96 -23.14 -11.07
N THR A 35 -4.58 -23.26 -12.22
CA THR A 35 -4.96 -22.11 -13.06
C THR A 35 -6.02 -21.26 -12.35
N GLU A 36 -7.05 -21.88 -11.79
CA GLU A 36 -8.09 -21.19 -11.02
C GLU A 36 -7.51 -20.44 -9.81
N GLN A 37 -6.62 -21.09 -9.04
CA GLN A 37 -5.93 -20.45 -7.92
C GLN A 37 -5.10 -19.23 -8.35
N LEU A 38 -4.39 -19.33 -9.47
CA LEU A 38 -3.60 -18.22 -10.00
C LEU A 38 -4.48 -17.07 -10.51
N GLU A 39 -5.64 -17.36 -11.09
CA GLU A 39 -6.61 -16.34 -11.51
C GLU A 39 -7.20 -15.61 -10.29
N GLU A 40 -7.55 -16.32 -9.23
CA GLU A 40 -8.00 -15.72 -7.97
C GLU A 40 -6.92 -14.84 -7.33
N GLU A 41 -5.69 -15.34 -7.25
CA GLU A 41 -4.56 -14.57 -6.71
C GLU A 41 -4.29 -13.31 -7.55
N LYS A 42 -4.32 -13.42 -8.88
CA LYS A 42 -4.17 -12.29 -9.79
C LYS A 42 -5.25 -11.24 -9.57
N MET A 43 -6.51 -11.64 -9.38
CA MET A 43 -7.61 -10.72 -9.08
C MET A 43 -7.38 -9.99 -7.76
N ARG A 44 -7.02 -10.72 -6.70
CA ARG A 44 -6.74 -10.13 -5.38
C ARG A 44 -5.59 -9.11 -5.46
N LEU A 45 -4.47 -9.48 -6.07
CA LEU A 45 -3.33 -8.58 -6.25
C LEU A 45 -3.68 -7.35 -7.10
N GLY A 46 -4.54 -7.51 -8.11
CA GLY A 46 -5.06 -6.39 -8.89
C GLY A 46 -5.80 -5.37 -8.02
N LEU A 47 -6.67 -5.84 -7.12
CA LEU A 47 -7.37 -4.99 -6.17
C LEU A 47 -6.42 -4.28 -5.20
N ASP A 48 -5.42 -4.99 -4.67
CA ASP A 48 -4.43 -4.40 -3.76
C ASP A 48 -3.64 -3.26 -4.45
N VAL A 49 -3.26 -3.45 -5.72
CA VAL A 49 -2.61 -2.42 -6.53
C VAL A 49 -3.51 -1.19 -6.70
N ASP A 50 -4.79 -1.39 -7.00
CA ASP A 50 -5.73 -0.28 -7.17
C ASP A 50 -5.95 0.50 -5.87
N ILE A 51 -6.03 -0.19 -4.72
CA ILE A 51 -6.11 0.43 -3.39
C ILE A 51 -4.87 1.30 -3.14
N HIS A 52 -3.67 0.75 -3.33
CA HIS A 52 -2.43 1.49 -3.12
C HIS A 52 -2.30 2.69 -4.05
N ASN A 53 -2.71 2.56 -5.30
CA ASN A 53 -2.73 3.68 -6.25
C ASN A 53 -3.66 4.80 -5.78
N LEU A 54 -4.86 4.46 -5.30
CA LEU A 54 -5.83 5.45 -4.79
C LEU A 54 -5.31 6.17 -3.54
N GLU A 55 -4.70 5.45 -2.60
CA GLU A 55 -4.08 6.02 -1.40
C GLU A 55 -2.93 6.97 -1.76
N ALA A 56 -2.04 6.55 -2.67
CA ALA A 56 -0.94 7.38 -3.14
C ALA A 56 -1.43 8.67 -3.81
N GLU A 57 -2.50 8.59 -4.61
CA GLU A 57 -3.08 9.77 -5.26
C GLU A 57 -3.66 10.76 -4.23
N LYS A 58 -4.37 10.25 -3.21
CA LYS A 58 -4.92 11.06 -2.12
C LYS A 58 -3.81 11.76 -1.34
N LEU A 59 -2.74 11.06 -1.00
CA LEU A 59 -1.57 11.63 -0.33
C LEU A 59 -0.91 12.72 -1.17
N ARG A 60 -0.74 12.48 -2.48
CA ARG A 60 -0.19 13.47 -3.42
C ARG A 60 -1.04 14.75 -3.47
N LYS A 61 -2.37 14.62 -3.53
CA LYS A 61 -3.29 15.78 -3.49
C LYS A 61 -3.16 16.57 -2.19
N GLY A 62 -3.11 15.87 -1.05
CA GLY A 62 -2.91 16.47 0.26
C GLY A 62 -1.59 17.25 0.37
N LYS A 63 -0.47 16.63 -0.04
CA LYS A 63 0.85 17.24 -0.07
C LYS A 63 0.87 18.52 -0.92
N ASN A 64 0.32 18.46 -2.13
CA ASN A 64 0.29 19.61 -3.04
C ASN A 64 -0.53 20.78 -2.47
N LYS A 65 -1.62 20.49 -1.74
CA LYS A 65 -2.40 21.54 -1.07
C LYS A 65 -1.60 22.17 0.08
N ALA A 66 -1.03 21.36 0.96
CA ALA A 66 -0.22 21.84 2.07
C ALA A 66 0.97 22.70 1.60
N GLU A 67 1.59 22.33 0.48
CA GLU A 67 2.68 23.11 -0.12
C GLU A 67 2.21 24.47 -0.65
N LYS A 68 1.04 24.54 -1.31
CA LYS A 68 0.44 25.81 -1.74
C LYS A 68 0.10 26.70 -0.56
N ASP A 69 -0.48 26.13 0.49
CA ASP A 69 -0.85 26.86 1.71
C ASP A 69 0.42 27.41 2.40
N LEU A 70 1.48 26.61 2.51
CA LEU A 70 2.77 27.02 3.04
C LEU A 70 3.41 28.16 2.23
N ASN A 71 3.39 28.05 0.90
CA ASN A 71 3.92 29.09 0.02
C ASN A 71 3.14 30.40 0.18
N SER A 72 1.81 30.32 0.31
CA SER A 72 0.95 31.48 0.54
C SER A 72 1.27 32.13 1.90
N LEU A 73 1.34 31.32 2.96
CA LEU A 73 1.71 31.79 4.30
C LEU A 73 3.09 32.47 4.31
N LYS A 74 4.07 31.89 3.62
CA LYS A 74 5.42 32.48 3.49
C LYS A 74 5.38 33.86 2.83
N VAL A 75 4.54 34.06 1.82
CA VAL A 75 4.33 35.37 1.18
C VAL A 75 3.68 36.36 2.14
N TYR A 76 2.61 35.96 2.83
CA TYR A 76 1.93 36.83 3.82
C TYR A 76 2.86 37.23 4.96
N TYR A 77 3.62 36.28 5.51
CA TYR A 77 4.58 36.54 6.57
C TYR A 77 5.64 37.56 6.14
N LYS A 78 6.23 37.38 4.95
CA LYS A 78 7.20 38.35 4.41
C LYS A 78 6.60 39.75 4.28
N LYS A 79 5.36 39.84 3.78
CA LYS A 79 4.64 41.12 3.65
C LYS A 79 4.41 41.77 5.02
N LEU A 80 3.96 41.00 6.00
CA LEU A 80 3.77 41.48 7.37
C LEU A 80 5.08 42.02 7.97
N CYS A 81 6.18 41.28 7.84
CA CYS A 81 7.49 41.73 8.32
C CYS A 81 7.94 43.04 7.66
N LEU A 82 7.69 43.20 6.36
CA LEU A 82 7.97 44.45 5.66
C LEU A 82 7.10 45.59 6.19
N SER A 83 5.79 45.37 6.36
CA SER A 83 4.87 46.37 6.90
C SER A 83 5.25 46.84 8.31
N ILE A 84 5.67 45.92 9.18
CA ILE A 84 6.15 46.26 10.54
C ILE A 84 7.41 47.13 10.48
N ARG A 85 8.36 46.82 9.57
CA ARG A 85 9.58 47.62 9.38
C ARG A 85 9.28 49.01 8.84
N THR A 86 8.32 49.15 7.92
CA THR A 86 7.98 50.44 7.31
C THR A 86 7.14 51.35 8.20
N ALA A 87 6.36 50.77 9.12
CA ALA A 87 5.50 51.54 10.01
C ALA A 87 6.22 52.07 11.26
N ASP A 88 7.54 51.81 11.41
CA ASP A 88 8.34 52.04 12.63
C ASP A 88 7.67 51.51 13.93
N LEU A 89 6.69 50.63 13.79
CA LEU A 89 5.88 50.05 14.87
C LEU A 89 6.53 48.80 15.48
N GLY A 90 7.63 48.32 14.88
CA GLY A 90 8.30 47.11 15.29
C GLY A 90 9.39 47.35 16.32
N LYS A 91 9.32 46.65 17.45
CA LYS A 91 10.53 46.38 18.24
C LYS A 91 11.56 45.72 17.33
N THR A 92 12.78 46.25 17.30
CA THR A 92 13.91 45.63 16.58
C THR A 92 14.17 44.23 17.13
N LEU A 93 14.80 43.37 16.34
CA LEU A 93 15.18 42.01 16.79
C LEU A 93 15.99 42.07 18.10
N GLU A 94 16.78 43.14 18.28
CA GLU A 94 17.55 43.42 19.48
C GLU A 94 16.68 43.67 20.72
N GLN A 95 15.60 44.45 20.56
CA GLN A 95 14.63 44.71 21.63
C GLN A 95 13.90 43.43 22.06
N TRP A 96 13.59 42.54 21.11
CA TRP A 96 13.02 41.22 21.42
C TRP A 96 14.01 40.31 22.15
N ARG A 97 15.28 40.30 21.74
CA ARG A 97 16.34 39.55 22.43
C ARG A 97 16.54 40.05 23.85
N GLN A 98 16.47 41.36 24.04
CA GLN A 98 16.58 42.01 25.34
C GLN A 98 15.42 41.62 26.26
N GLU A 99 14.16 41.69 25.78
CA GLU A 99 12.99 41.27 26.58
C GLU A 99 13.01 39.79 26.95
N ILE A 100 13.40 38.90 26.04
CA ILE A 100 13.54 37.46 26.34
C ILE A 100 14.60 37.23 27.42
N LYS A 101 15.69 38.01 27.39
CA LYS A 101 16.76 37.91 28.41
C LYS A 101 16.28 38.42 29.77
N GLU A 102 15.56 39.54 29.79
CA GLU A 102 14.97 40.13 30.99
C GLU A 102 13.89 39.24 31.62
N GLU A 103 13.05 38.59 30.80
CA GLU A 103 12.02 37.65 31.26
C GLU A 103 12.64 36.38 31.86
N LYS A 104 13.71 35.84 31.24
CA LYS A 104 14.46 34.71 31.80
C LYS A 104 15.05 35.04 33.17
N THR A 105 15.70 36.20 33.32
CA THR A 105 16.24 36.62 34.63
C THR A 105 15.16 36.85 35.68
N ARG A 106 13.93 37.17 35.28
CA ARG A 106 12.79 37.38 36.19
C ARG A 106 12.14 36.06 36.64
N ALA A 107 12.18 35.05 35.79
CA ALA A 107 11.68 33.71 36.10
C ALA A 107 12.65 32.89 36.97
N ASP A 108 13.95 33.22 36.93
CA ASP A 108 15.01 32.58 37.72
C ASP A 108 15.19 33.22 39.13
N GLN A 109 14.35 34.19 39.52
CA GLN A 109 14.38 34.93 40.78
C GLN A 109 13.18 34.60 41.66
#